data_AF-A0AAN8GE11-F1
#
_entry.id   AF-A0AAN8GE11-F1
#
_cell.length_a   1.000
_cell.length_b   1.000
_cell.length_c   1.000
_cell.angle_alpha   90.00
_cell.angle_beta   90.00
_cell.angle_gamma   90.00
#
_symmetry.space_group_name_H-M   'P 1'
#
loop_
_entity.id
_entity.type
_entity.pdbx_description
1 polymer ?
#
loop_
_entity_poly.entity_id
_entity_poly.type
_entity_poly.pdbx_seq_one_letter_code
_entity_poly.pdbx_strand_id
1 'polypeptide(L)'
;VEKLRDAETVGLVVGSVGVRGHVEAVQRVRELCKAAGKRLYVISVGKVNVPKLSNFADIDVFVLLSCPFGIILDSSDFFRPVLSMFEAEIALNPSKKWFGDGKWCSDFTQFVNDSFGTHEDDGADVSLVTGRIRAMNLPDKTTNGGQVVPYDAGGVNDCSVRSPSSFFYFKGCIGNFR
;
A
#
# COMPACT_ATOMS: atom_id res chain seq x y z
N VAL A 1 10.25 -3.18 0.11
CA VAL A 1 9.09 -3.88 0.73
C VAL A 1 8.62 -3.21 2.02
N GLU A 2 9.41 -3.16 3.10
CA GLU A 2 8.90 -2.66 4.40
C GLU A 2 8.39 -1.22 4.40
N LYS A 3 9.04 -0.32 3.66
CA LYS A 3 8.54 1.06 3.49
C LYS A 3 7.12 1.11 2.90
N LEU A 4 6.74 0.15 2.06
CA LEU A 4 5.37 0.05 1.52
C LEU A 4 4.38 -0.45 2.57
N ARG A 5 4.80 -1.33 3.48
CA ARG A 5 3.98 -1.75 4.62
C ARG A 5 3.70 -0.58 5.57
N ASP A 6 4.70 0.28 5.78
CA ASP A 6 4.58 1.51 6.58
C ASP A 6 3.82 2.66 5.89
N ALA A 7 3.71 2.64 4.57
CA ALA A 7 3.14 3.74 3.80
C ALA A 7 1.64 3.92 4.05
N GLU A 8 1.16 5.16 4.10
CA GLU A 8 -0.27 5.46 4.13
C GLU A 8 -0.81 5.69 2.71
N THR A 9 0.02 6.31 1.86
CA THR A 9 -0.34 6.69 0.49
C THR A 9 0.58 6.03 -0.53
N VAL A 10 -0.01 5.33 -1.49
CA VAL A 10 0.67 4.59 -2.56
C VAL A 10 0.34 5.20 -3.92
N GLY A 11 1.37 5.40 -4.74
CA GLY A 11 1.23 5.81 -6.14
C GLY A 11 1.48 4.64 -7.09
N LEU A 12 0.45 4.15 -7.77
CA LEU A 12 0.59 3.18 -8.85
C LEU A 12 0.93 3.89 -10.15
N VAL A 13 2.16 3.71 -10.62
CA VAL A 13 2.68 4.29 -11.85
C VAL A 13 2.50 3.29 -13.00
N VAL A 14 1.65 3.65 -13.96
CA VAL A 14 1.36 2.83 -15.14
C VAL A 14 2.17 3.36 -16.32
N GLY A 15 3.16 2.59 -16.77
CA GLY A 15 4.12 3.02 -17.79
C GLY A 15 3.67 2.85 -19.24
N SER A 16 2.93 1.78 -19.57
CA SER A 16 2.54 1.49 -20.96
C SER A 16 1.24 0.70 -21.04
N VAL A 17 0.22 1.28 -21.66
CA VAL A 17 -1.17 0.77 -21.75
C VAL A 17 -1.32 -0.38 -22.78
N GLY A 18 -0.22 -0.92 -23.31
CA GLY A 18 -0.23 -1.94 -24.39
C GLY A 18 0.02 -3.38 -23.94
N VAL A 19 0.26 -3.61 -22.64
CA VAL A 19 0.60 -4.93 -22.11
C VAL A 19 -0.67 -5.66 -21.69
N ARG A 20 -0.83 -6.91 -22.13
CA ARG A 20 -1.93 -7.78 -21.73
C ARG A 20 -1.93 -7.98 -20.21
N GLY A 21 -3.09 -7.93 -19.57
CA GLY A 21 -3.20 -8.08 -18.11
C GLY A 21 -3.09 -6.77 -17.32
N HIS A 22 -2.93 -5.61 -17.98
CA HIS A 22 -2.81 -4.31 -17.31
C HIS A 22 -4.03 -3.97 -16.45
N VAL A 23 -5.24 -4.21 -16.96
CA VAL A 23 -6.48 -3.81 -16.27
C VAL A 23 -6.63 -4.65 -15.01
N GLU A 24 -6.37 -5.94 -15.14
CA GLU A 24 -6.38 -6.93 -14.07
C GLU A 24 -5.31 -6.61 -13.02
N ALA A 25 -4.10 -6.20 -13.44
CA ALA A 25 -3.04 -5.82 -12.51
C ALA A 25 -3.35 -4.52 -11.75
N VAL A 26 -3.91 -3.51 -12.42
CA VAL A 26 -4.37 -2.28 -11.75
C VAL A 26 -5.47 -2.61 -10.74
N GLN A 27 -6.42 -3.47 -11.12
CA GLN A 27 -7.50 -3.90 -10.24
C GLN A 27 -6.95 -4.67 -9.02
N ARG A 28 -5.99 -5.55 -9.23
CA ARG A 28 -5.31 -6.27 -8.14
C ARG A 28 -4.63 -5.33 -7.17
N VAL A 29 -3.84 -4.37 -7.64
CA VAL A 29 -3.16 -3.40 -6.77
C VAL A 29 -4.18 -2.56 -5.99
N ARG A 30 -5.32 -2.23 -6.61
CA ARG A 30 -6.43 -1.55 -5.92
C ARG A 30 -6.99 -2.41 -4.78
N GLU A 31 -7.17 -3.70 -5.00
CA GLU A 31 -7.64 -4.63 -3.98
C GLU A 31 -6.63 -4.81 -2.84
N LEU A 32 -5.34 -4.97 -3.16
CA LEU A 32 -4.26 -5.03 -2.17
C LEU A 32 -4.22 -3.78 -1.28
N CYS A 33 -4.23 -2.59 -1.90
CA CYS A 33 -4.19 -1.34 -1.15
C CYS A 33 -5.45 -1.17 -0.29
N LYS A 34 -6.63 -1.54 -0.82
CA LYS A 34 -7.89 -1.49 -0.08
C LYS A 34 -7.89 -2.43 1.13
N ALA A 35 -7.42 -3.67 0.96
CA ALA A 35 -7.31 -4.64 2.05
C ALA A 35 -6.32 -4.17 3.14
N ALA A 36 -5.23 -3.52 2.73
CA ALA A 36 -4.23 -2.96 3.64
C ALA A 36 -4.60 -1.57 4.21
N GLY A 37 -5.79 -1.03 3.90
CA GLY A 37 -6.23 0.28 4.39
C GLY A 37 -5.44 1.49 3.85
N LYS A 38 -4.82 1.36 2.67
CA LYS A 38 -3.94 2.38 2.07
C LYS A 38 -4.66 3.21 1.01
N ARG A 39 -4.31 4.50 0.91
CA ARG A 39 -4.79 5.39 -0.15
C ARG A 39 -4.02 5.11 -1.43
N LEU A 40 -4.72 4.94 -2.57
CA LEU A 40 -4.10 4.62 -3.85
C LEU A 40 -4.37 5.71 -4.90
N TYR A 41 -3.29 6.26 -5.47
CA TYR A 41 -3.33 7.13 -6.65
C TYR A 41 -2.84 6.36 -7.87
N VAL A 42 -3.62 6.33 -8.95
CA VAL A 42 -3.20 5.70 -10.22
C VAL A 42 -2.73 6.79 -11.17
N ILE A 43 -1.48 6.72 -11.60
CA ILE A 43 -0.79 7.74 -12.39
C ILE A 43 -0.31 7.09 -13.69
N SER A 44 -0.87 7.53 -14.82
CA SER A 44 -0.42 7.09 -16.14
C SER A 44 0.68 8.01 -16.65
N VAL A 45 1.85 7.46 -16.97
CA VAL A 45 3.00 8.22 -17.51
C VAL A 45 3.66 7.43 -18.63
N GLY A 46 3.90 8.06 -19.78
CA GLY A 46 4.56 7.36 -20.89
C GLY A 46 5.99 6.92 -20.59
N LYS A 47 6.82 7.83 -20.06
CA LYS A 47 8.18 7.54 -19.60
C LYS A 47 8.36 8.04 -18.17
N VAL A 48 8.69 7.13 -17.27
CA VAL A 48 8.98 7.43 -15.86
C VAL A 48 10.32 8.17 -15.78
N ASN A 49 10.37 9.24 -15.00
CA ASN A 49 11.58 9.97 -14.67
C ASN A 49 11.46 10.57 -13.27
N VAL A 50 12.60 10.96 -12.68
CA VAL A 50 12.66 11.55 -11.34
C VAL A 50 11.81 12.82 -11.21
N PRO A 51 11.85 13.79 -12.15
CA PRO A 51 11.07 15.03 -12.01
C PRO A 51 9.56 14.81 -11.95
N LYS A 52 9.01 13.85 -12.72
CA LYS A 52 7.56 13.58 -12.71
C LYS A 52 7.10 13.02 -11.37
N LEU A 53 7.85 12.07 -10.80
CA LEU A 53 7.48 11.49 -9.51
C LEU A 53 7.66 12.49 -8.37
N SER A 54 8.62 13.41 -8.49
CA SER A 54 8.87 14.47 -7.50
C SER A 54 7.72 15.45 -7.33
N ASN A 55 6.84 15.60 -8.34
CA ASN A 55 5.68 16.48 -8.26
C ASN A 55 4.55 15.94 -7.36
N PHE A 56 4.59 14.65 -6.99
CA PHE A 56 3.58 14.02 -6.14
C PHE A 56 4.10 13.87 -4.70
N ALA A 57 4.27 14.99 -4.01
CA ALA A 57 4.87 15.04 -2.67
C ALA A 57 4.09 14.25 -1.60
N ASP A 58 2.77 14.16 -1.76
CA ASP A 58 1.83 13.47 -0.86
C ASP A 58 1.89 11.94 -0.95
N ILE A 59 2.66 11.40 -1.90
CA ILE A 59 2.82 9.95 -2.08
C ILE A 59 4.06 9.49 -1.31
N ASP A 60 3.88 8.52 -0.42
CA ASP A 60 4.97 7.96 0.39
C ASP A 60 5.84 7.00 -0.44
N VAL A 61 5.18 6.21 -1.30
CA VAL A 61 5.79 5.09 -2.02
C VAL A 61 5.15 4.93 -3.40
N PHE A 62 5.98 4.64 -4.41
CA PHE A 62 5.50 4.32 -5.75
C PHE A 62 5.60 2.82 -6.04
N VAL A 63 4.59 2.28 -6.71
CA VAL A 63 4.59 0.93 -7.29
C VAL A 63 4.56 1.08 -8.80
N LEU A 64 5.56 0.54 -9.48
CA LEU A 64 5.65 0.57 -10.93
C LEU A 64 4.96 -0.66 -11.53
N LEU A 65 3.98 -0.39 -12.39
CA LEU A 65 3.40 -1.38 -13.29
C LEU A 65 4.03 -1.22 -14.68
N SER A 66 5.14 -1.93 -14.90
CA SER A 66 5.87 -1.97 -16.16
C SER A 66 5.86 -3.37 -16.77
N CYS A 67 6.18 -3.47 -18.06
CA CYS A 67 6.42 -4.76 -18.70
C CYS A 67 7.64 -5.47 -18.07
N PRO A 68 7.70 -6.82 -18.13
CA PRO A 68 8.81 -7.59 -17.58
C PRO A 68 10.17 -7.30 -18.24
N PHE A 69 10.16 -6.74 -19.46
CA PHE A 69 11.33 -6.26 -20.20
C PHE A 69 11.55 -4.73 -20.04
N GLY A 70 10.76 -4.10 -19.18
CA GLY A 70 10.75 -2.67 -18.96
C GLY A 70 11.96 -2.18 -18.19
N ILE A 71 12.13 -0.87 -18.21
CA ILE A 71 13.27 -0.14 -17.64
C ILE A 71 13.52 -0.59 -16.19
N ILE A 72 14.70 -1.16 -15.93
CA ILE A 72 15.25 -1.28 -14.59
C ILE A 72 15.52 0.15 -14.13
N LEU A 73 14.68 0.66 -13.26
CA LEU A 73 14.89 1.99 -12.67
C LEU A 73 15.98 1.87 -11.61
N ASP A 74 16.98 2.75 -11.68
CA ASP A 74 17.90 2.90 -10.57
C ASP A 74 17.16 3.60 -9.43
N SER A 75 16.97 2.85 -8.34
CA SER A 75 16.22 3.33 -7.17
C SER A 75 16.93 4.48 -6.44
N SER A 76 18.23 4.70 -6.67
CA SER A 76 19.02 5.76 -6.00
C SER A 76 18.57 7.17 -6.33
N ASP A 77 18.02 7.37 -7.52
CA ASP A 77 17.76 8.71 -8.04
C ASP A 77 16.36 9.22 -7.63
N PHE A 78 15.54 8.37 -7.00
CA PHE A 78 14.18 8.70 -6.61
C PHE A 78 14.09 9.08 -5.13
N PHE A 79 13.51 10.26 -4.86
CA PHE A 79 13.27 10.75 -3.49
C PHE A 79 12.32 9.88 -2.67
N ARG A 80 11.40 9.21 -3.36
CA ARG A 80 10.46 8.25 -2.77
C ARG A 80 10.81 6.85 -3.28
N PRO A 81 10.70 5.81 -2.44
CA PRO A 81 10.98 4.44 -2.87
C PRO A 81 10.04 4.04 -4.01
N VAL A 82 10.61 3.42 -5.04
CA VAL A 82 9.90 2.84 -6.17
C VAL A 82 10.04 1.33 -6.10
N LEU A 83 8.91 0.62 -6.08
CA LEU A 83 8.86 -0.84 -6.00
C LEU A 83 8.25 -1.42 -7.28
N SER A 84 8.56 -2.69 -7.56
CA SER A 84 7.85 -3.45 -8.57
C SER A 84 6.49 -3.95 -8.06
N MET A 85 5.62 -4.33 -8.99
CA MET A 85 4.34 -4.98 -8.67
C MET A 85 4.55 -6.26 -7.84
N PHE A 86 5.59 -7.04 -8.13
CA PHE A 86 5.97 -8.24 -7.35
C PHE A 86 6.31 -7.92 -5.90
N GLU A 87 7.08 -6.86 -5.65
CA GLU A 87 7.40 -6.44 -4.28
C GLU A 87 6.17 -5.90 -3.54
N ALA A 88 5.24 -5.24 -4.26
CA ALA A 88 3.97 -4.82 -3.69
C ALA A 88 3.10 -6.01 -3.29
N GLU A 89 3.14 -7.08 -4.08
CA GLU A 89 2.46 -8.33 -3.76
C GLU A 89 2.98 -8.95 -2.46
N ILE A 90 4.30 -9.02 -2.28
CA ILE A 90 4.91 -9.53 -1.03
C ILE A 90 4.67 -8.58 0.15
N ALA A 91 4.60 -7.28 -0.11
CA ALA A 91 4.34 -6.30 0.93
C ALA A 91 2.91 -6.40 1.48
N LEU A 92 1.92 -6.54 0.60
CA LEU A 92 0.51 -6.30 0.92
C LEU A 92 -0.38 -7.56 0.89
N ASN A 93 0.06 -8.66 0.28
CA ASN A 93 -0.71 -9.91 0.28
C ASN A 93 -0.24 -10.85 1.40
N PRO A 94 -1.07 -11.14 2.42
CA PRO A 94 -0.68 -12.01 3.53
C PRO A 94 -0.33 -13.44 3.11
N SER A 95 -0.94 -13.94 2.01
CA SER A 95 -0.63 -15.25 1.45
C SER A 95 0.76 -15.32 0.81
N LYS A 96 1.35 -14.17 0.46
CA LYS A 96 2.66 -14.09 -0.18
C LYS A 96 3.72 -13.79 0.85
N LYS A 97 4.42 -14.82 1.32
CA LYS A 97 5.65 -14.63 2.08
C LYS A 97 6.83 -14.45 1.13
N TRP A 98 7.85 -13.70 1.58
CA TRP A 98 9.12 -13.61 0.86
C TRP A 98 9.69 -15.02 0.73
N PHE A 99 9.73 -15.56 -0.49
CA PHE A 99 10.17 -16.92 -0.73
C PHE A 99 11.70 -17.01 -0.57
N GLY A 100 12.18 -17.84 0.34
CA GLY A 100 13.60 -18.18 0.44
C GLY A 100 14.12 -18.95 -0.78
N ASP A 101 13.25 -19.71 -1.47
CA ASP A 101 13.60 -20.58 -2.61
C ASP A 101 12.96 -20.14 -3.95
N GLY A 102 12.15 -19.07 -3.94
CA GLY A 102 11.42 -18.59 -5.12
C GLY A 102 12.20 -17.49 -5.85
N LYS A 103 12.32 -17.61 -7.17
CA LYS A 103 12.96 -16.59 -8.00
C LYS A 103 12.09 -15.34 -8.05
N TRP A 104 12.72 -14.17 -7.95
CA TRP A 104 12.08 -12.89 -8.25
C TRP A 104 11.46 -12.92 -9.65
N CYS A 105 10.23 -12.42 -9.80
CA CYS A 105 9.51 -12.42 -11.06
C CYS A 105 9.07 -11.01 -11.46
N SER A 106 9.51 -10.54 -12.63
CA SER A 106 9.06 -9.27 -13.21
C SER A 106 7.70 -9.37 -13.91
N ASP A 107 7.28 -10.58 -14.27
CA ASP A 107 6.03 -10.81 -15.00
C ASP A 107 4.85 -10.93 -14.04
N PHE A 108 4.14 -9.82 -13.89
CA PHE A 108 2.97 -9.74 -13.01
C PHE A 108 1.79 -10.61 -13.47
N THR A 109 1.75 -11.04 -14.73
CA THR A 109 0.65 -11.88 -15.23
C THR A 109 0.61 -13.25 -14.56
N GLN A 110 1.75 -13.71 -14.02
CA GLN A 110 1.88 -15.00 -13.34
C GLN A 110 1.18 -15.02 -11.98
N PHE A 111 0.95 -13.86 -11.36
CA PHE A 111 0.39 -13.77 -10.02
C PHE A 111 -0.78 -12.81 -9.90
N VAL A 112 -1.27 -12.27 -11.02
CA VAL A 112 -2.42 -11.36 -11.03
C VAL A 112 -3.72 -12.03 -10.53
N ASN A 113 -3.81 -13.34 -10.68
CA ASN A 113 -4.96 -14.15 -10.27
C ASN A 113 -4.72 -14.92 -8.96
N ASP A 114 -3.60 -14.68 -8.27
CA ASP A 114 -3.32 -15.38 -7.01
C ASP A 114 -4.33 -14.99 -5.93
N SER A 115 -4.67 -15.94 -5.06
CA SER A 115 -5.58 -15.70 -3.95
C SER A 115 -5.04 -14.66 -2.97
N PHE A 116 -5.96 -13.86 -2.41
CA PHE A 116 -5.67 -12.98 -1.28
C PHE A 116 -5.69 -13.81 0.00
N GLY A 117 -4.65 -13.68 0.81
CA GLY A 117 -4.63 -14.29 2.14
C GLY A 117 -5.47 -13.51 3.13
N THR A 118 -5.98 -14.22 4.12
CA THR A 118 -6.40 -13.65 5.39
C THR A 118 -5.17 -13.53 6.30
N HIS A 119 -5.06 -12.44 7.07
CA HIS A 119 -4.02 -12.31 8.09
C HIS A 119 -4.30 -13.34 9.21
N GLU A 120 -3.68 -14.52 9.11
CA GLU A 120 -3.73 -15.57 10.14
C GLU A 120 -2.55 -15.50 11.11
N ASP A 121 -2.00 -14.30 11.36
CA ASP A 121 -0.83 -14.14 12.23
C ASP A 121 -1.26 -13.65 13.62
N ASP A 122 -1.16 -14.54 14.61
CA ASP A 122 -1.47 -14.34 16.04
C ASP A 122 -0.42 -13.45 16.76
N GLY A 123 0.06 -12.40 16.08
CA GLY A 123 1.17 -11.57 16.52
C GLY A 123 0.95 -10.07 16.29
N ALA A 124 1.85 -9.27 16.87
CA ALA A 124 1.93 -7.85 16.57
C ALA A 124 2.74 -7.63 15.27
N ASP A 125 2.16 -6.96 14.28
CA ASP A 125 2.88 -6.50 13.10
C ASP A 125 3.74 -5.28 13.49
N VAL A 126 5.06 -5.43 13.41
CA VAL A 126 6.02 -4.39 13.78
C VAL A 126 6.86 -4.01 12.57
N SER A 127 6.98 -2.70 12.32
CA SER A 127 7.84 -2.16 11.28
C SER A 127 9.31 -2.52 11.54
N LEU A 128 9.91 -3.24 10.60
CA LEU A 128 11.34 -3.57 10.67
C LEU A 128 12.25 -2.36 10.41
N VAL A 129 11.70 -1.25 9.91
CA VAL A 129 12.45 -0.02 9.64
C VAL A 129 12.37 0.96 10.81
N THR A 130 11.19 1.08 11.42
CA THR A 130 10.93 2.11 12.43
C THR A 130 10.70 1.57 13.83
N GLY A 131 10.52 0.25 13.99
CA GLY A 131 10.16 -0.39 15.25
C GLY A 131 8.73 -0.11 15.72
N ARG A 132 7.92 0.61 14.93
CA ARG A 132 6.54 0.95 15.29
C ARG A 132 5.60 -0.23 15.09
N ILE A 133 4.69 -0.43 16.03
CA ILE A 133 3.62 -1.42 15.92
C ILE A 133 2.55 -0.88 14.95
N ARG A 134 2.23 -1.64 13.90
CA ARG A 134 1.22 -1.30 12.89
C ARG A 134 -0.15 -1.85 13.26
N ALA A 135 -0.18 -3.09 13.75
CA ALA A 135 -1.39 -3.77 14.18
C ALA A 135 -1.06 -4.71 15.35
N MET A 136 -1.98 -4.78 16.31
CA MET A 136 -1.95 -5.77 17.38
C MET A 136 -3.12 -6.72 17.13
N ASN A 137 -2.85 -7.89 16.57
CA ASN A 137 -3.88 -8.93 16.48
C ASN A 137 -3.91 -9.66 17.83
N LEU A 138 -4.75 -9.18 18.74
CA LEU A 138 -5.04 -9.91 19.97
C LEU A 138 -5.94 -11.09 19.60
N PRO A 139 -5.57 -12.35 19.95
CA PRO A 139 -6.49 -13.45 19.81
C PRO A 139 -7.70 -13.18 20.71
N ASP A 140 -8.90 -13.20 20.13
CA ASP A 140 -10.16 -12.97 20.84
C ASP A 140 -10.40 -14.19 21.76
N LYS A 141 -9.81 -14.16 22.97
CA LYS A 141 -10.04 -15.21 23.97
C LYS A 141 -11.49 -15.14 24.39
N THR A 142 -12.31 -16.00 23.81
CA THR A 142 -13.68 -16.26 24.26
C THR A 142 -13.66 -16.53 25.77
N THR A 143 -14.45 -15.74 26.48
CA THR A 143 -14.66 -15.72 27.91
C THR A 143 -14.76 -17.08 28.58
N ASN A 144 -13.90 -17.33 29.57
CA ASN A 144 -14.32 -17.90 30.84
C ASN A 144 -13.78 -17.02 31.98
N GLY A 145 -14.64 -16.14 32.49
CA GLY A 145 -14.65 -15.74 33.90
C GLY A 145 -13.47 -14.95 34.48
N GLY A 146 -12.77 -14.12 33.71
CA GLY A 146 -11.75 -13.21 34.27
C GLY A 146 -11.64 -11.92 33.48
N GLN A 147 -12.19 -10.83 33.99
CA GLN A 147 -12.02 -9.50 33.42
C GLN A 147 -10.56 -9.06 33.61
N VAL A 148 -9.76 -9.11 32.56
CA VAL A 148 -8.43 -8.51 32.53
C VAL A 148 -8.62 -7.02 32.28
N VAL A 149 -8.52 -6.22 33.34
CA VAL A 149 -8.43 -4.76 33.25
C VAL A 149 -7.03 -4.40 32.75
N PRO A 150 -6.89 -3.63 31.66
CA PRO A 150 -5.59 -3.11 31.25
C PRO A 150 -5.05 -2.18 32.34
N TYR A 151 -3.75 -2.26 32.62
CA TYR A 151 -3.08 -1.34 33.53
C TYR A 151 -2.83 -0.02 32.78
N ASP A 152 -3.59 1.02 33.13
CA ASP A 152 -3.27 2.37 32.69
C ASP A 152 -2.08 2.89 33.50
N ALA A 153 -0.90 2.88 32.90
CA ALA A 153 0.22 3.70 33.37
C ALA A 153 -0.13 5.17 33.06
N GLY A 154 -0.79 5.83 34.01
CA GLY A 154 -1.36 7.17 33.83
C GLY A 154 -0.34 8.27 33.50
N GLY A 155 -0.80 9.19 32.63
CA GLY A 155 -0.33 10.58 32.44
C GLY A 155 0.58 10.76 31.21
N VAL A 156 0.29 11.59 30.19
CA VAL A 156 -0.36 12.92 30.19
C VAL A 156 -1.18 13.13 28.90
N ASN A 157 -2.26 13.89 29.06
CA ASN A 157 -3.40 14.13 28.18
C ASN A 157 -3.13 14.80 26.81
N ASP A 158 -4.15 14.62 25.95
CA ASP A 158 -4.71 15.53 24.93
C ASP A 158 -4.26 15.25 23.47
N CYS A 159 -5.11 15.10 22.44
CA CYS A 159 -6.48 15.59 22.23
C CYS A 159 -7.42 14.55 21.57
N SER A 160 -8.70 14.76 21.88
CA SER A 160 -9.93 14.14 21.40
C SER A 160 -10.00 13.69 19.93
N VAL A 161 -10.47 12.45 19.78
CA VAL A 161 -11.24 11.96 18.63
C VAL A 161 -12.43 12.88 18.36
N ARG A 162 -12.50 13.45 17.16
CA ARG A 162 -13.77 13.84 16.54
C ARG A 162 -13.82 13.20 15.15
N SER A 163 -14.72 12.23 15.01
CA SER A 163 -15.37 12.00 13.72
C SER A 163 -16.13 13.27 13.33
N PRO A 164 -16.27 13.52 12.02
CA PRO A 164 -17.64 13.42 11.54
C PRO A 164 -17.73 12.73 10.18
N SER A 165 -18.74 11.87 10.10
CA SER A 165 -19.56 11.65 8.92
C SER A 165 -19.78 12.94 8.12
N SER A 166 -19.40 12.95 6.84
CA SER A 166 -19.89 13.93 5.87
C SER A 166 -19.82 13.39 4.45
N PHE A 167 -20.97 12.87 4.04
CA PHE A 167 -21.47 12.87 2.67
C PHE A 167 -21.28 14.25 2.04
N PHE A 168 -20.54 14.40 0.93
CA PHE A 168 -20.63 15.61 0.12
C PHE A 168 -20.62 15.32 -1.38
N TYR A 169 -21.59 15.97 -1.99
CA TYR A 169 -22.06 15.89 -3.36
C TYR A 169 -21.24 16.82 -4.26
N PHE A 170 -21.20 16.49 -5.56
CA PHE A 170 -20.71 17.33 -6.65
C PHE A 170 -21.25 18.77 -6.60
N LYS A 171 -20.38 19.77 -6.79
CA LYS A 171 -20.80 21.07 -7.32
C LYS A 171 -19.68 21.68 -8.16
N GLY A 172 -19.96 21.80 -9.47
CA GLY A 172 -19.08 22.44 -10.43
C GLY A 172 -18.99 23.94 -10.22
N CYS A 173 -17.84 24.50 -10.57
CA CYS A 173 -17.66 25.93 -10.80
C CYS A 173 -17.44 26.15 -12.29
N ILE A 174 -18.50 26.66 -12.93
CA ILE A 174 -18.40 27.51 -14.13
C ILE A 174 -17.81 28.84 -13.65
N GLY A 175 -16.72 29.29 -14.28
CA GLY A 175 -16.16 30.62 -14.11
C GLY A 175 -15.87 31.20 -15.49
N ASN A 176 -16.78 32.05 -15.96
CA ASN A 176 -16.74 32.76 -17.22
C ASN A 176 -16.25 34.20 -16.98
N PHE A 177 -15.53 34.75 -17.96
CA PHE A 177 -15.29 36.18 -18.23
C PHE A 177 -14.52 37.04 -17.18
N ARG A 178 -13.32 37.46 -17.56
CA ARG A 178 -13.12 38.81 -18.11
C ARG A 178 -11.95 38.84 -19.09
#